data_AF-A0A7W1DWS1-F1
#
_entry.id   AF-A0A7W1DWS1-F1
#
_cell.length_a   1.000
_cell.length_b   1.000
_cell.length_c   1.000
_cell.angle_alpha   90.00
_cell.angle_beta   90.00
_cell.angle_gamma   90.00
#
_symmetry.space_group_name_H-M   'P 1'
#
loop_
_entity.id
_entity.type
_entity.pdbx_description
1 polymer ?
#
loop_
_entity_poly.entity_id
_entity_poly.type
_entity_poly.pdbx_seq_one_letter_code
_entity_poly.pdbx_strand_id
1 'polypeptide(L)'
;PYNTGHLMLVPNAHVASPEESEPSVLAEIAIMKAPLLRALRRVLNCDGFNLGTNVGAVAGAGITDHLHEHIVPRWQGDANFMPVLAATMVLPELIPVTYAKIRAEVARELRGQARMTCLVFAENDSSLLVKATRGGMALPTADALTGQAHWRAAHQTLRQILAGQLVIAGWGGSPDARDADIALSYRYSGNVEGALPKPYRWVPIADSQIATTGGGEMIAAAVATLRLYGRVE
;
A
#
# COMPACT_ATOMS: atom_id res chain seq x y z
N PRO A 1 -9.25 11.52 7.09
CA PRO A 1 -9.21 10.24 7.84
C PRO A 1 -9.18 10.54 9.33
N TYR A 2 -9.84 9.75 10.20
CA TYR A 2 -9.82 9.99 11.65
C TYR A 2 -8.46 9.69 12.28
N ASN A 3 -7.74 8.70 11.77
CA ASN A 3 -6.37 8.40 12.12
C ASN A 3 -5.63 7.80 10.90
N THR A 4 -4.31 7.68 10.96
CA THR A 4 -3.53 6.99 9.93
C THR A 4 -4.01 5.55 9.79
N GLY A 5 -4.27 5.12 8.54
CA GLY A 5 -4.82 3.81 8.26
C GLY A 5 -6.33 3.68 8.44
N HIS A 6 -7.06 4.78 8.68
CA HIS A 6 -8.51 4.77 8.62
C HIS A 6 -8.97 4.33 7.22
N LEU A 7 -9.66 3.19 7.17
CA LEU A 7 -10.25 2.64 5.95
C LEU A 7 -11.76 2.47 6.11
N MET A 8 -12.44 2.36 4.97
CA MET A 8 -13.86 2.03 4.90
C MET A 8 -14.02 0.68 4.20
N LEU A 9 -14.88 -0.17 4.78
CA LEU A 9 -15.38 -1.37 4.14
C LEU A 9 -16.75 -1.04 3.54
N VAL A 10 -16.83 -1.10 2.22
CA VAL A 10 -17.98 -0.61 1.44
C VAL A 10 -18.46 -1.77 0.56
N PRO A 11 -19.73 -2.19 0.64
CA PRO A 11 -20.27 -3.19 -0.28
C PRO A 11 -20.32 -2.65 -1.71
N ASN A 12 -20.27 -3.52 -2.71
CA ASN A 12 -20.46 -3.09 -4.11
C ASN A 12 -21.94 -2.77 -4.40
N ALA A 13 -22.86 -3.40 -3.68
CA ALA A 13 -24.28 -3.10 -3.77
C ALA A 13 -24.56 -1.71 -3.20
N HIS A 14 -25.29 -0.89 -3.97
CA HIS A 14 -25.72 0.43 -3.53
C HIS A 14 -26.93 0.28 -2.61
N VAL A 15 -26.66 0.18 -1.31
CA VAL A 15 -27.66 0.04 -0.24
C VAL A 15 -27.35 1.06 0.85
N ALA A 16 -28.37 1.75 1.37
CA ALA A 16 -28.16 2.81 2.37
C ALA A 16 -28.00 2.25 3.78
N SER A 17 -28.59 1.09 4.05
CA SER A 17 -28.69 0.51 5.39
C SER A 17 -28.46 -1.02 5.38
N PRO A 18 -28.06 -1.61 6.52
CA PRO A 18 -28.06 -3.07 6.68
C PRO A 18 -29.45 -3.70 6.55
N GLU A 19 -30.52 -2.94 6.81
CA GLU A 19 -31.91 -3.38 6.73
C GLU A 19 -32.34 -3.70 5.28
N GLU A 20 -31.70 -3.04 4.31
CA GLU A 20 -31.92 -3.21 2.87
C GLU A 20 -30.91 -4.15 2.21
N SER A 21 -29.97 -4.70 2.99
CA SER A 21 -28.86 -5.50 2.47
C SER A 21 -29.19 -6.98 2.42
N GLU A 22 -28.74 -7.65 1.35
CA GLU A 22 -28.77 -9.12 1.28
C GLU A 22 -27.93 -9.74 2.41
N PRO A 23 -28.38 -10.82 3.07
CA PRO A 23 -27.63 -11.46 4.16
C PRO A 23 -26.20 -11.88 3.78
N SER A 24 -25.98 -12.26 2.52
CA SER A 24 -24.65 -12.61 1.99
C SER A 24 -23.68 -11.43 1.99
N VAL A 25 -24.16 -10.21 1.69
CA VAL A 25 -23.35 -8.98 1.71
C VAL A 25 -22.93 -8.66 3.14
N LEU A 26 -23.85 -8.75 4.09
CA LEU A 26 -23.54 -8.52 5.51
C LEU A 26 -22.55 -9.56 6.06
N ALA A 27 -22.68 -10.82 5.64
CA ALA A 27 -21.73 -11.87 6.00
C ALA A 27 -20.34 -11.60 5.42
N GLU A 28 -20.23 -11.18 4.16
CA GLU A 28 -18.96 -10.81 3.54
C GLU A 28 -18.30 -9.64 4.28
N ILE A 29 -19.07 -8.60 4.63
CA ILE A 29 -18.57 -7.47 5.45
C ILE A 29 -17.99 -7.99 6.77
N ALA A 30 -18.70 -8.87 7.47
CA ALA A 30 -18.22 -9.44 8.74
C ALA A 30 -16.93 -10.25 8.56
N ILE A 31 -16.85 -11.09 7.53
CA ILE A 31 -15.69 -11.94 7.23
C ILE A 31 -14.46 -11.09 6.87
N MET A 32 -14.66 -10.02 6.08
CA MET A 32 -13.59 -9.15 5.60
C MET A 32 -12.91 -8.34 6.70
N LYS A 33 -13.52 -8.18 7.89
CA LYS A 33 -12.89 -7.47 9.01
C LYS A 33 -11.57 -8.12 9.42
N ALA A 34 -11.56 -9.43 9.62
CA ALA A 34 -10.39 -10.13 10.14
C ALA A 34 -9.10 -9.93 9.31
N PRO A 35 -9.09 -10.13 7.97
CA PRO A 35 -7.89 -9.85 7.17
C PRO A 35 -7.49 -8.36 7.20
N LEU A 36 -8.45 -7.43 7.18
CA LEU A 36 -8.16 -5.98 7.24
C LEU A 36 -7.48 -5.59 8.56
N LEU A 37 -7.97 -6.09 9.70
CA LEU A 37 -7.36 -5.81 11.01
C LEU A 37 -5.95 -6.39 11.14
N ARG A 38 -5.71 -7.60 10.62
CA ARG A 38 -4.37 -8.20 10.62
C ARG A 38 -3.41 -7.44 9.72
N ALA A 39 -3.86 -7.02 8.54
CA ALA A 39 -3.09 -6.19 7.62
C ALA A 39 -2.71 -4.84 8.26
N LEU A 40 -3.69 -4.12 8.81
CA LEU A 40 -3.46 -2.84 9.50
C LEU A 40 -2.50 -2.99 10.67
N ARG A 41 -2.70 -3.99 11.54
CA ARG A 41 -1.82 -4.22 12.70
C ARG A 41 -0.39 -4.52 12.27
N ARG A 42 -0.19 -5.26 11.17
CA ARG A 42 1.14 -5.57 10.67
C ARG A 42 1.87 -4.34 10.11
N VAL A 43 1.14 -3.45 9.44
CA VAL A 43 1.72 -2.23 8.85
C VAL A 43 2.01 -1.18 9.91
N LEU A 44 1.05 -0.95 10.80
CA LEU A 44 0.97 0.23 11.66
C LEU A 44 1.31 -0.05 13.14
N ASN A 45 1.39 -1.32 13.53
CA ASN A 45 1.61 -1.74 14.91
C ASN A 45 0.64 -1.05 15.89
N CYS A 46 -0.64 -1.01 15.54
CA CYS A 46 -1.69 -0.42 16.36
C CYS A 46 -2.14 -1.38 17.47
N ASP A 47 -2.50 -0.79 18.61
CA ASP A 47 -2.88 -1.51 19.83
C ASP A 47 -4.34 -1.99 19.77
N GLY A 48 -5.21 -1.25 19.09
CA GLY A 48 -6.63 -1.54 19.00
C GLY A 48 -7.29 -0.97 17.75
N PHE A 49 -8.61 -1.14 17.68
CA PHE A 49 -9.44 -0.63 16.58
C PHE A 49 -10.79 -0.15 17.10
N ASN A 50 -11.34 0.89 16.48
CA ASN A 50 -12.78 1.14 16.48
C ASN A 50 -13.36 0.67 15.15
N LEU A 51 -14.46 -0.10 15.24
CA LEU A 51 -15.26 -0.54 14.10
C LEU A 51 -16.65 0.02 14.29
N GLY A 52 -17.21 0.63 13.25
CA GLY A 52 -18.55 1.21 13.38
C GLY A 52 -19.16 1.64 12.06
N THR A 53 -20.47 1.59 12.02
CA THR A 53 -21.30 1.98 10.89
C THR A 53 -22.32 2.99 11.40
N ASN A 54 -22.41 4.14 10.73
CA ASN A 54 -23.45 5.12 11.00
C ASN A 54 -24.56 4.94 9.96
N VAL A 55 -25.82 4.84 10.40
CA VAL A 55 -26.98 4.65 9.50
C VAL A 55 -27.91 5.86 9.61
N GLY A 56 -28.09 6.56 8.49
CA GLY A 56 -28.89 7.78 8.40
C GLY A 56 -28.16 9.05 8.86
N ALA A 57 -28.66 10.20 8.43
CA ALA A 57 -28.03 11.50 8.68
C ALA A 57 -27.88 11.82 10.17
N VAL A 58 -28.90 11.48 10.98
CA VAL A 58 -28.93 11.76 12.43
C VAL A 58 -27.85 10.96 13.18
N ALA A 59 -27.49 9.76 12.70
CA ALA A 59 -26.40 8.97 13.27
C ALA A 59 -24.99 9.47 12.85
N GLY A 60 -24.91 10.53 12.04
CA GLY A 60 -23.64 11.07 11.55
C GLY A 60 -23.05 10.31 10.36
N ALA A 61 -23.90 9.68 9.53
CA ALA A 61 -23.44 9.12 8.25
C ALA A 61 -23.03 10.26 7.32
N GLY A 62 -21.76 10.29 6.91
CA GLY A 62 -21.25 11.30 5.97
C GLY A 62 -21.77 11.12 4.54
N ILE A 63 -22.15 9.88 4.19
CA ILE A 63 -22.83 9.50 2.95
C ILE A 63 -24.03 8.66 3.38
N THR A 64 -25.23 9.21 3.27
CA THR A 64 -26.46 8.57 3.79
C THR A 64 -26.96 7.46 2.89
N ASP A 65 -26.66 7.52 1.60
CA ASP A 65 -27.27 6.67 0.59
C ASP A 65 -26.46 5.39 0.34
N HIS A 66 -25.29 5.26 0.98
CA HIS A 66 -24.41 4.12 0.79
C HIS A 66 -23.77 3.65 2.11
N LEU A 67 -24.07 2.41 2.47
CA LEU A 67 -23.54 1.71 3.63
C LEU A 67 -22.01 1.68 3.57
N HIS A 68 -21.35 2.02 4.68
CA HIS A 68 -19.91 1.91 4.83
C HIS A 68 -19.56 1.70 6.30
N GLU A 69 -18.67 0.74 6.57
CA GLU A 69 -18.15 0.49 7.91
C GLU A 69 -16.76 1.09 8.04
N HIS A 70 -16.58 1.93 9.05
CA HIS A 70 -15.30 2.53 9.38
C HIS A 70 -14.44 1.55 10.18
N ILE A 71 -13.18 1.41 9.79
CA ILE A 71 -12.14 0.72 10.55
C ILE A 71 -11.06 1.73 10.90
N VAL A 72 -10.97 2.11 12.18
CA VAL A 72 -10.06 3.14 12.66
C VAL A 72 -9.02 2.51 13.59
N PRO A 73 -7.74 2.42 13.17
CA PRO A 73 -6.64 2.00 14.04
C PRO A 73 -6.46 2.94 15.22
N ARG A 74 -6.18 2.37 16.41
CA ARG A 74 -6.01 3.09 17.67
C ARG A 74 -4.70 2.72 18.36
N TRP A 75 -4.12 3.69 19.06
CA TRP A 75 -2.93 3.53 19.88
C TRP A 75 -3.18 4.05 21.28
N GLN A 76 -2.46 3.50 22.26
CA GLN A 76 -2.44 4.08 23.59
C GLN A 76 -1.93 5.52 23.53
N GLY A 77 -2.80 6.48 23.89
CA GLY A 77 -2.47 7.90 23.86
C GLY A 77 -2.56 8.56 22.48
N ASP A 78 -3.29 8.01 21.50
CA ASP A 78 -3.49 8.71 20.21
C ASP A 78 -4.37 9.97 20.31
N ALA A 79 -5.25 10.04 21.32
CA ALA A 79 -5.96 11.26 21.72
C ALA A 79 -5.04 12.16 22.55
N ASN A 80 -4.09 12.82 21.87
CA ASN A 80 -3.16 13.76 22.46
C ASN A 80 -3.80 15.14 22.71
N PHE A 81 -3.04 16.08 23.28
CA PHE A 81 -3.50 17.48 23.46
C PHE A 81 -3.85 18.17 22.13
N MET A 82 -3.21 17.81 21.01
CA MET A 82 -3.33 18.51 19.72
C MET A 82 -4.75 18.44 19.10
N PRO A 83 -5.43 17.28 19.01
CA PRO A 83 -6.80 17.23 18.50
C PRO A 83 -7.79 17.92 19.43
N VAL A 84 -7.52 17.93 20.74
CA VAL A 84 -8.41 18.50 21.77
C VAL A 84 -8.29 20.02 21.85
N LEU A 85 -7.09 20.58 21.74
CA LEU A 85 -6.84 22.02 21.89
C LEU A 85 -6.77 22.77 20.55
N ALA A 86 -6.34 22.11 19.47
CA ALA A 86 -6.05 22.76 18.20
C ALA A 86 -6.88 22.20 17.03
N ALA A 87 -7.82 21.28 17.28
CA ALA A 87 -8.62 20.59 16.25
C ALA A 87 -7.77 20.04 15.08
N THR A 88 -6.49 19.72 15.36
CA THR A 88 -5.50 19.35 14.36
C THR A 88 -4.98 17.95 14.64
N MET A 89 -5.08 17.07 13.65
CA MET A 89 -4.51 15.72 13.67
C MET A 89 -3.25 15.68 12.81
N VAL A 90 -2.15 15.17 13.36
CA VAL A 90 -0.92 14.94 12.60
C VAL A 90 -1.02 13.59 11.89
N LEU A 91 -0.96 13.60 10.57
CA LEU A 91 -0.83 12.40 9.74
C LEU A 91 0.65 12.23 9.37
N PRO A 92 1.41 11.33 10.02
CA PRO A 92 2.86 11.21 9.85
C PRO A 92 3.30 10.63 8.49
N GLU A 93 2.37 10.12 7.69
CA GLU A 93 2.68 9.46 6.42
C GLU A 93 1.67 9.85 5.34
N LEU A 94 2.15 10.02 4.10
CA LEU A 94 1.31 10.31 2.95
C LEU A 94 0.34 9.15 2.66
N ILE A 95 -0.88 9.48 2.23
CA ILE A 95 -1.92 8.51 1.90
C ILE A 95 -1.45 7.44 0.90
N PRO A 96 -0.75 7.77 -0.21
CA PRO A 96 -0.30 6.76 -1.18
C PRO A 96 0.66 5.74 -0.58
N VAL A 97 1.50 6.18 0.36
CA VAL A 97 2.48 5.33 1.05
C VAL A 97 1.76 4.41 2.03
N THR A 98 0.88 4.98 2.85
CA THR A 98 0.05 4.20 3.80
C THR A 98 -0.82 3.19 3.03
N TYR A 99 -1.44 3.62 1.94
CA TYR A 99 -2.24 2.80 1.04
C TYR A 99 -1.42 1.63 0.49
N ALA A 100 -0.24 1.88 -0.08
CA ALA A 100 0.58 0.82 -0.68
C ALA A 100 0.99 -0.25 0.34
N LYS A 101 1.38 0.17 1.55
CA LYS A 101 1.73 -0.75 2.63
C LYS A 101 0.53 -1.60 3.06
N ILE A 102 -0.63 -0.97 3.28
CA ILE A 102 -1.86 -1.69 3.66
C ILE A 102 -2.30 -2.62 2.55
N ARG A 103 -2.31 -2.16 1.30
CA ARG A 103 -2.73 -2.93 0.13
C ARG A 103 -1.88 -4.20 -0.04
N ALA A 104 -0.57 -4.12 0.18
CA ALA A 104 0.32 -5.28 0.17
C ALA A 104 -0.09 -6.33 1.22
N GLU A 105 -0.38 -5.91 2.46
CA GLU A 105 -0.80 -6.85 3.49
C GLU A 105 -2.23 -7.36 3.30
N VAL A 106 -3.13 -6.59 2.72
CA VAL A 106 -4.46 -7.08 2.36
C VAL A 106 -4.34 -8.19 1.31
N ALA A 107 -3.52 -8.01 0.27
CA ALA A 107 -3.25 -9.05 -0.72
C ALA A 107 -2.67 -10.32 -0.08
N ARG A 108 -1.75 -10.17 0.89
CA ARG A 108 -1.25 -11.30 1.70
C ARG A 108 -2.37 -12.02 2.42
N GLU A 109 -3.20 -11.30 3.16
CA GLU A 109 -4.22 -11.91 4.03
C GLU A 109 -5.33 -12.59 3.21
N LEU A 110 -5.57 -12.14 1.98
CA LEU A 110 -6.56 -12.73 1.07
C LEU A 110 -6.01 -13.82 0.15
N ARG A 111 -4.72 -13.76 -0.23
CA ARG A 111 -4.12 -14.65 -1.25
C ARG A 111 -2.95 -15.48 -0.75
N GLY A 112 -2.47 -15.26 0.48
CA GLY A 112 -1.30 -15.96 1.03
C GLY A 112 0.03 -15.58 0.37
N GLN A 113 0.08 -14.47 -0.35
CA GLN A 113 1.29 -14.01 -1.05
C GLN A 113 2.32 -13.49 -0.04
N ALA A 114 3.52 -14.09 -0.04
CA ALA A 114 4.66 -13.63 0.77
C ALA A 114 5.72 -12.88 -0.05
N ARG A 115 5.74 -13.15 -1.36
CA ARG A 115 6.67 -12.52 -2.30
C ARG A 115 6.07 -11.21 -2.82
N MET A 116 6.92 -10.20 -2.96
CA MET A 116 6.58 -8.97 -3.67
C MET A 116 7.62 -8.56 -4.70
N THR A 117 7.16 -7.76 -5.64
CA THR A 117 7.98 -7.04 -6.60
C THR A 117 8.32 -5.64 -6.06
N CYS A 118 9.58 -5.21 -6.24
CA CYS A 118 10.06 -3.90 -5.84
C CYS A 118 10.39 -3.08 -7.08
N LEU A 119 9.61 -2.03 -7.35
CA LEU A 119 9.83 -1.10 -8.45
C LEU A 119 10.66 0.07 -7.91
N VAL A 120 11.96 0.09 -8.18
CA VAL A 120 12.85 1.12 -7.62
C VAL A 120 13.26 2.09 -8.72
N PHE A 121 12.78 3.31 -8.61
CA PHE A 121 13.04 4.41 -9.54
C PHE A 121 14.14 5.30 -8.99
N ALA A 122 15.00 5.78 -9.88
CA ALA A 122 15.89 6.89 -9.58
C ALA A 122 15.07 8.15 -9.25
N GLU A 123 15.62 9.05 -8.44
CA GLU A 123 14.96 10.28 -7.97
C GLU A 123 14.44 11.21 -9.09
N ASN A 124 15.05 11.16 -10.26
CA ASN A 124 14.66 11.89 -11.46
C ASN A 124 13.67 11.14 -12.37
N ASP A 125 13.19 9.97 -11.96
CA ASP A 125 12.31 9.08 -12.74
C ASP A 125 12.90 8.69 -14.11
N SER A 126 14.21 8.80 -14.34
CA SER A 126 14.82 8.45 -15.63
C SER A 126 15.09 6.96 -15.76
N SER A 127 15.31 6.28 -14.64
CA SER A 127 15.89 4.94 -14.61
C SER A 127 15.24 4.06 -13.55
N LEU A 128 15.24 2.75 -13.84
CA LEU A 128 14.69 1.70 -13.00
C LEU A 128 15.81 0.72 -12.63
N LEU A 129 15.81 0.28 -11.37
CA LEU A 129 16.69 -0.80 -10.93
C LEU A 129 16.16 -2.14 -11.46
N VAL A 130 17.03 -2.88 -12.14
CA VAL A 130 16.70 -4.20 -12.66
C VAL A 130 17.76 -5.23 -12.27
N LYS A 131 17.34 -6.49 -12.27
CA LYS A 131 18.18 -7.67 -12.06
C LYS A 131 18.40 -8.36 -13.41
N ALA A 132 19.64 -8.48 -13.86
CA ALA A 132 19.95 -9.23 -15.08
C ALA A 132 19.69 -10.74 -14.85
N THR A 133 19.08 -11.39 -15.82
CA THR A 133 18.78 -12.84 -15.81
C THR A 133 19.26 -13.48 -17.11
N ARG A 134 19.32 -14.82 -17.18
CA ARG A 134 19.70 -15.54 -18.41
C ARG A 134 18.79 -15.25 -19.61
N GLY A 135 17.54 -14.85 -19.37
CA GLY A 135 16.53 -14.57 -20.40
C GLY A 135 16.19 -13.10 -20.58
N GLY A 136 16.96 -12.17 -19.98
CA GLY A 136 16.71 -10.73 -20.09
C GLY A 136 16.86 -10.00 -18.75
N MET A 137 15.81 -9.28 -18.35
CA MET A 137 15.79 -8.45 -17.14
C MET A 137 14.56 -8.77 -16.31
N ALA A 138 14.72 -8.72 -15.00
CA ALA A 138 13.63 -8.90 -14.03
C ALA A 138 13.64 -7.75 -13.02
N LEU A 139 12.48 -7.49 -12.43
CA LEU A 139 12.36 -6.58 -11.31
C LEU A 139 12.92 -7.23 -10.04
N PRO A 140 13.56 -6.46 -9.13
CA PRO A 140 13.92 -6.97 -7.81
C PRO A 140 12.69 -7.50 -7.07
N THR A 141 12.86 -8.58 -6.33
CA THR A 141 11.81 -9.18 -5.49
C THR A 141 12.30 -9.31 -4.06
N ALA A 142 11.35 -9.34 -3.12
CA ALA A 142 11.60 -9.60 -1.72
C ALA A 142 10.56 -10.60 -1.18
N ASP A 143 10.99 -11.46 -0.26
CA ASP A 143 10.15 -12.47 0.38
C ASP A 143 9.95 -12.07 1.86
N ALA A 144 8.71 -11.86 2.28
CA ALA A 144 8.36 -11.49 3.64
C ALA A 144 8.24 -12.73 4.54
N LEU A 145 8.92 -12.71 5.68
CA LEU A 145 8.78 -13.77 6.68
C LEU A 145 7.39 -13.75 7.35
N THR A 146 7.03 -14.86 8.01
CA THR A 146 5.85 -14.90 8.87
C THR A 146 5.93 -13.79 9.92
N GLY A 147 4.87 -13.00 10.06
CA GLY A 147 4.87 -11.86 10.99
C GLY A 147 5.42 -10.55 10.39
N GLN A 148 6.42 -10.63 9.51
CA GLN A 148 7.08 -9.46 8.93
C GLN A 148 6.19 -8.76 7.89
N ALA A 149 6.13 -7.43 7.94
CA ALA A 149 5.47 -6.63 6.91
C ALA A 149 6.29 -6.63 5.61
N HIS A 150 5.60 -6.63 4.47
CA HIS A 150 6.16 -6.66 3.14
C HIS A 150 7.14 -5.50 2.92
N TRP A 151 6.73 -4.29 3.28
CA TRP A 151 7.58 -3.11 3.11
C TRP A 151 8.88 -3.19 3.93
N ARG A 152 8.88 -3.85 5.10
CA ARG A 152 10.09 -4.06 5.90
C ARG A 152 11.02 -5.07 5.24
N ALA A 153 10.46 -6.17 4.72
CA ALA A 153 11.22 -7.18 3.99
C ALA A 153 11.86 -6.58 2.73
N ALA A 154 11.10 -5.83 1.94
CA ALA A 154 11.61 -5.10 0.79
C ALA A 154 12.70 -4.11 1.15
N HIS A 155 12.51 -3.29 2.20
CA HIS A 155 13.54 -2.35 2.63
C HIS A 155 14.83 -3.07 3.04
N GLN A 156 14.72 -4.18 3.78
CA GLN A 156 15.87 -5.01 4.18
C GLN A 156 16.61 -5.57 2.95
N THR A 157 15.89 -6.12 1.97
CA THR A 157 16.48 -6.64 0.72
C THR A 157 17.13 -5.53 -0.10
N LEU A 158 16.43 -4.41 -0.31
CA LEU A 158 16.94 -3.31 -1.14
C LEU A 158 18.18 -2.65 -0.51
N ARG A 159 18.28 -2.58 0.82
CA ARG A 159 19.48 -2.07 1.52
C ARG A 159 20.74 -2.92 1.32
N GLN A 160 20.59 -4.18 0.92
CA GLN A 160 21.74 -5.01 0.53
C GLN A 160 22.23 -4.68 -0.89
N ILE A 161 21.42 -3.98 -1.69
CA ILE A 161 21.70 -3.64 -3.09
C ILE A 161 22.10 -2.16 -3.21
N LEU A 162 21.43 -1.28 -2.45
CA LEU A 162 21.47 0.17 -2.58
C LEU A 162 21.91 0.82 -1.26
N ALA A 163 22.93 1.68 -1.35
CA ALA A 163 23.49 2.37 -0.19
C ALA A 163 22.79 3.71 0.14
N GLY A 164 22.18 4.37 -0.85
CA GLY A 164 21.48 5.65 -0.69
C GLY A 164 20.13 5.56 0.03
N GLN A 165 19.40 6.68 0.06
CA GLN A 165 18.08 6.75 0.70
C GLN A 165 17.02 6.07 -0.16
N LEU A 166 16.15 5.30 0.49
CA LEU A 166 15.02 4.62 -0.12
C LEU A 166 13.73 5.05 0.55
N VAL A 167 12.81 5.58 -0.23
CA VAL A 167 11.49 6.03 0.23
C VAL A 167 10.42 5.27 -0.54
N ILE A 168 9.44 4.71 0.17
CA ILE A 168 8.27 4.11 -0.50
C ILE A 168 7.47 5.23 -1.13
N ALA A 169 7.16 5.09 -2.40
CA ALA A 169 6.48 6.12 -3.17
C ALA A 169 5.02 5.76 -3.44
N GLY A 170 4.67 4.47 -3.46
CA GLY A 170 3.29 4.05 -3.63
C GLY A 170 3.12 2.59 -4.06
N TRP A 171 1.97 2.34 -4.66
CA TRP A 171 1.56 1.03 -5.16
C TRP A 171 1.96 0.87 -6.62
N GLY A 172 2.37 -0.34 -7.01
CA GLY A 172 2.67 -0.69 -8.39
C GLY A 172 2.03 -2.00 -8.84
N GLY A 173 1.16 -2.62 -8.03
CA GLY A 173 0.43 -3.83 -8.41
C GLY A 173 -0.86 -3.50 -9.15
N SER A 174 -1.63 -4.53 -9.53
CA SER A 174 -2.95 -4.33 -10.14
C SER A 174 -3.87 -3.49 -9.24
N PRO A 175 -4.70 -2.60 -9.80
CA PRO A 175 -5.75 -1.92 -9.04
C PRO A 175 -6.85 -2.90 -8.59
N ASP A 176 -7.07 -4.00 -9.30
CA ASP A 176 -8.03 -5.06 -8.89
C ASP A 176 -7.42 -5.89 -7.75
N ALA A 177 -8.09 -5.93 -6.60
CA ALA A 177 -7.62 -6.69 -5.43
C ALA A 177 -7.65 -8.20 -5.65
N ARG A 178 -8.42 -8.68 -6.62
CA ARG A 178 -8.47 -10.10 -6.98
C ARG A 178 -7.19 -10.51 -7.70
N ASP A 179 -6.69 -9.69 -8.62
CA ASP A 179 -5.60 -10.10 -9.52
C ASP A 179 -4.27 -9.38 -9.21
N ALA A 180 -4.18 -8.75 -8.04
CA ALA A 180 -3.00 -7.98 -7.67
C ALA A 180 -1.87 -8.85 -7.09
N ASP A 181 -0.84 -9.09 -7.91
CA ASP A 181 0.50 -9.33 -7.38
C ASP A 181 0.96 -8.13 -6.54
N ILE A 182 1.61 -8.43 -5.42
CA ILE A 182 2.14 -7.38 -4.54
C ILE A 182 3.31 -6.69 -5.23
N ALA A 183 3.16 -5.39 -5.49
CA ALA A 183 4.24 -4.56 -5.99
C ALA A 183 4.26 -3.19 -5.30
N LEU A 184 5.42 -2.86 -4.73
CA LEU A 184 5.67 -1.59 -4.06
C LEU A 184 6.65 -0.76 -4.90
N SER A 185 6.34 0.52 -5.08
CA SER A 185 7.23 1.47 -5.73
C SER A 185 8.07 2.24 -4.71
N TYR A 186 9.33 2.50 -5.09
CA TYR A 186 10.32 3.18 -4.28
C TYR A 186 11.00 4.27 -5.09
N ARG A 187 11.32 5.38 -4.43
CA ARG A 187 12.27 6.39 -4.91
C ARG A 187 13.61 6.17 -4.23
N TYR A 188 14.67 6.16 -5.03
CA TYR A 188 16.04 6.07 -4.59
C TYR A 188 16.76 7.40 -4.81
N SER A 189 17.22 8.00 -3.71
CA SER A 189 18.08 9.19 -3.71
C SER A 189 19.50 8.75 -3.35
N GLY A 190 20.35 8.63 -4.37
CA GLY A 190 21.73 8.19 -4.24
C GLY A 190 22.43 8.12 -5.59
N ASN A 191 23.70 7.72 -5.60
CA ASN A 191 24.46 7.62 -6.85
C ASN A 191 23.94 6.45 -7.72
N VAL A 192 23.33 6.76 -8.86
CA VAL A 192 22.85 5.78 -9.86
C VAL A 192 23.93 5.35 -10.86
N GLU A 193 25.04 6.09 -10.94
CA GLU A 193 26.21 5.73 -11.75
C GLU A 193 27.21 4.88 -10.96
N GLY A 194 26.99 4.72 -9.65
CA GLY A 194 27.80 3.91 -8.77
C GLY A 194 27.72 2.40 -9.07
N ALA A 195 28.77 1.67 -8.71
CA ALA A 195 28.81 0.23 -8.86
C ALA A 195 27.75 -0.45 -7.96
N LEU A 196 26.90 -1.28 -8.56
CA LEU A 196 25.94 -2.12 -7.85
C LEU A 196 26.46 -3.57 -7.72
N PRO A 197 26.03 -4.31 -6.68
CA PRO A 197 26.27 -5.74 -6.62
C PRO A 197 25.71 -6.45 -7.86
N LYS A 198 26.50 -7.33 -8.49
CA LYS A 198 25.97 -8.18 -9.56
C LYS A 198 24.82 -9.04 -9.00
N PRO A 199 23.71 -9.25 -9.75
CA PRO A 199 23.50 -8.90 -11.15
C PRO A 199 22.64 -7.62 -11.35
N TYR A 200 22.65 -6.68 -10.41
CA TYR A 200 21.81 -5.48 -10.48
C TYR A 200 22.44 -4.37 -11.33
N ARG A 201 21.59 -3.63 -12.04
CA ARG A 201 21.98 -2.45 -12.82
C ARG A 201 20.81 -1.47 -12.96
N TRP A 202 21.13 -0.20 -13.20
CA TRP A 202 20.14 0.79 -13.62
C TRP A 202 19.94 0.70 -15.13
N VAL A 203 18.68 0.81 -15.57
CA VAL A 203 18.33 0.93 -16.99
C VAL A 203 17.37 2.09 -17.19
N PRO A 204 17.46 2.84 -18.30
CA PRO A 204 16.44 3.82 -18.65
C PRO A 204 15.06 3.16 -18.71
N ILE A 205 14.01 3.85 -18.24
CA ILE A 205 12.65 3.27 -18.21
C ILE A 205 12.21 2.86 -19.63
N ALA A 206 12.50 3.68 -20.63
CA ALA A 206 12.22 3.41 -22.04
C ALA A 206 12.89 2.12 -22.55
N ASP A 207 14.09 1.81 -22.04
CA ASP A 207 14.91 0.67 -22.47
C ASP A 207 14.75 -0.56 -21.57
N SER A 208 13.89 -0.47 -20.55
CA SER A 208 13.75 -1.53 -19.56
C SER A 208 13.32 -2.86 -20.19
N GLN A 209 12.64 -2.85 -21.35
CA GLN A 209 12.14 -4.03 -22.08
C GLN A 209 11.42 -5.06 -21.18
N ILE A 210 10.96 -4.66 -20.00
CA ILE A 210 10.18 -5.50 -19.06
C ILE A 210 8.75 -5.67 -19.59
N ALA A 211 8.36 -4.86 -20.58
CA ALA A 211 7.05 -4.80 -21.21
C ALA A 211 6.51 -6.14 -21.76
N THR A 212 7.36 -7.14 -22.02
CA THR A 212 6.94 -8.47 -22.50
C THR A 212 6.58 -9.46 -21.39
N THR A 213 6.69 -9.04 -20.12
CA THR A 213 6.29 -9.80 -18.92
C THR A 213 5.40 -8.91 -18.05
N GLY A 214 4.58 -9.47 -17.15
CA GLY A 214 3.63 -8.71 -16.31
C GLY A 214 4.21 -7.50 -15.52
N GLY A 215 5.53 -7.34 -15.47
CA GLY A 215 6.18 -6.14 -14.95
C GLY A 215 5.93 -4.86 -15.76
N GLY A 216 5.55 -4.93 -17.04
CA GLY A 216 5.21 -3.75 -17.86
C GLY A 216 4.03 -2.96 -17.29
N GLU A 217 2.94 -3.66 -16.95
CA GLU A 217 1.75 -3.06 -16.34
C GLU A 217 2.06 -2.48 -14.95
N MET A 218 2.89 -3.17 -14.17
CA MET A 218 3.32 -2.71 -12.85
C MET A 218 4.11 -1.39 -12.92
N ILE A 219 5.00 -1.27 -13.91
CA ILE A 219 5.77 -0.04 -14.14
C ILE A 219 4.83 1.10 -14.54
N ALA A 220 3.87 0.85 -15.43
CA ALA A 220 2.90 1.86 -15.85
C ALA A 220 2.03 2.36 -14.67
N ALA A 221 1.52 1.44 -13.84
CA ALA A 221 0.75 1.76 -12.64
C ALA A 221 1.57 2.57 -11.61
N ALA A 222 2.82 2.18 -11.40
CA ALA A 222 3.72 2.91 -10.50
C ALA A 222 4.05 4.30 -11.04
N VAL A 223 4.37 4.45 -12.33
CA VAL A 223 4.66 5.76 -12.93
C VAL A 223 3.44 6.69 -12.87
N ALA A 224 2.23 6.16 -13.09
CA ALA A 224 1.00 6.94 -12.91
C ALA A 224 0.85 7.43 -11.46
N THR A 225 1.08 6.56 -10.48
CA THR A 225 1.04 6.91 -9.05
C THR A 225 2.10 7.97 -8.71
N LEU A 226 3.33 7.81 -9.20
CA LEU A 226 4.43 8.75 -8.97
C LEU A 226 4.16 10.14 -9.55
N ARG A 227 3.45 10.23 -10.68
CA ARG A 227 3.05 11.49 -11.32
C ARG A 227 1.92 12.19 -10.57
N LEU A 228 0.93 11.44 -10.09
CA LEU A 228 -0.22 11.98 -9.36
C LEU A 228 0.18 12.57 -8.00
N TYR A 229 1.18 11.96 -7.35
CA TYR A 229 1.65 12.37 -6.02
C TYR A 229 3.06 12.95 -6.08
N GLY A 230 3.36 13.68 -7.16
CA GLY A 230 4.66 14.27 -7.46
C GLY A 230 5.33 15.01 -6.29
N ARG A 231 6.67 15.14 -6.39
CA ARG A 231 7.63 15.62 -5.39
C ARG A 231 6.99 16.52 -4.34
N VAL A 232 6.97 16.04 -3.10
CA VAL A 232 6.80 16.92 -1.94
C VAL A 232 8.03 17.83 -1.95
N GLU A 233 7.89 19.04 -2.50
CA GLU A 233 8.83 20.15 -2.30
C GLU A 233 8.72 20.66 -0.86
#